data_AF-A0A353H2U0-F1
#
_entry.id   AF-A0A353H2U0-F1
#
_cell.length_a   1.000
_cell.length_b   1.000
_cell.length_c   1.000
_cell.angle_alpha   90.00
_cell.angle_beta   90.00
_cell.angle_gamma   90.00
#
_symmetry.space_group_name_H-M   'P 1'
#
loop_
_entity.id
_entity.type
_entity.pdbx_description
1 polymer ?
#
loop_
_entity_poly.entity_id
_entity_poly.type
_entity_poly.pdbx_seq_one_letter_code
_entity_poly.pdbx_strand_id
1 'polypeptide(L)'
;MSAVLCAVDEGLTRDAIQSILGKFNIQCLWQPADSQIEFQAADPESSAALVDASINPKQVVELIHYIRVVSDLPILAVIKENQDQELADLLGASASDFVMIPLRSEELMLRLQILLMRRNQCHENETMEFLRCEGLVLDIQDHRVWKMVTSCTTLC
;
A
#
# COMPACT_ATOMS: atom_id res chain seq x y z
N MET A 1 15.07 2.26 4.54
CA MET A 1 15.07 1.72 3.16
C MET A 1 13.71 1.12 2.94
N SER A 2 13.00 1.43 1.85
CA SER A 2 11.66 0.86 1.64
C SER A 2 11.77 -0.60 1.21
N ALA A 3 11.17 -1.48 2.01
CA ALA A 3 11.09 -2.90 1.73
C ALA A 3 9.70 -3.24 1.21
N VAL A 4 9.64 -4.07 0.17
CA VAL A 4 8.41 -4.49 -0.49
C VAL A 4 8.27 -5.99 -0.37
N LEU A 5 7.17 -6.44 0.23
CA LEU A 5 6.83 -7.86 0.31
C LEU A 5 6.48 -8.36 -1.08
N CYS A 6 7.02 -9.49 -1.50
CA CYS A 6 6.78 -10.05 -2.83
C CYS A 6 6.33 -11.50 -2.72
N ALA A 7 5.07 -11.74 -3.03
CA ALA A 7 4.43 -13.05 -3.11
C ALA A 7 4.07 -13.33 -4.56
N VAL A 8 5.09 -13.67 -5.34
CA VAL A 8 5.00 -13.88 -6.79
C VAL A 8 5.68 -15.19 -7.11
N ASP A 9 5.17 -15.91 -8.09
CA ASP A 9 5.64 -17.25 -8.44
C ASP A 9 7.12 -17.25 -8.85
N GLU A 10 7.77 -18.40 -8.70
CA GLU A 10 9.16 -18.58 -9.08
C GLU A 10 9.30 -18.61 -10.62
N GLY A 11 10.08 -17.68 -11.19
CA GLY A 11 10.35 -17.64 -12.62
C GLY A 11 10.57 -16.24 -13.18
N LEU A 12 10.20 -16.04 -14.46
CA LEU A 12 10.46 -14.82 -15.21
C LEU A 12 9.89 -13.55 -14.55
N THR A 13 8.72 -13.64 -13.93
CA THR A 13 8.08 -12.51 -13.24
C THR A 13 8.89 -12.09 -12.01
N ARG A 14 9.36 -13.05 -11.21
CA ARG A 14 10.24 -12.81 -10.05
C ARG A 14 11.54 -12.11 -10.48
N ASP A 15 12.19 -12.63 -11.50
CA ASP A 15 13.44 -12.06 -12.03
C ASP A 15 13.23 -10.64 -12.58
N ALA A 16 12.12 -10.42 -13.28
CA ALA A 16 11.74 -9.09 -13.77
C ALA A 16 11.52 -8.10 -12.62
N ILE A 17 10.74 -8.47 -11.60
CA ILE A 17 10.49 -7.64 -10.42
C ILE A 17 11.82 -7.34 -9.70
N GLN A 18 12.64 -8.36 -9.45
CA GLN A 18 13.94 -8.21 -8.79
C GLN A 18 14.86 -7.24 -9.57
N SER A 19 14.89 -7.37 -10.90
CA SER A 19 15.69 -6.51 -11.79
C SER A 19 15.17 -5.07 -11.82
N ILE A 20 13.85 -4.89 -11.89
CA ILE A 20 13.22 -3.57 -11.91
C ILE A 20 13.44 -2.87 -10.56
N LEU A 21 12.98 -3.45 -9.46
CA LEU A 21 13.05 -2.82 -8.13
C LEU A 21 14.50 -2.60 -7.68
N GLY A 22 15.41 -3.52 -8.02
CA GLY A 22 16.84 -3.39 -7.75
C GLY A 22 17.48 -2.16 -8.40
N LYS A 23 17.07 -1.79 -9.63
CA LYS A 23 17.55 -0.56 -10.30
C LYS A 23 17.16 0.72 -9.55
N PHE A 24 16.09 0.66 -8.75
CA PHE A 24 15.59 1.78 -7.95
C PHE A 24 15.97 1.67 -6.46
N ASN A 25 16.90 0.77 -6.11
CA ASN A 25 17.34 0.50 -4.73
C ASN A 25 16.19 0.15 -3.77
N ILE A 26 15.13 -0.51 -4.28
CA ILE A 26 14.04 -1.04 -3.47
C ILE A 26 14.35 -2.50 -3.13
N GLN A 27 14.25 -2.85 -1.85
CA GLN A 27 14.48 -4.22 -1.40
C GLN A 27 13.23 -5.08 -1.58
N CYS A 28 13.37 -6.23 -2.24
CA CYS A 28 12.32 -7.24 -2.33
C CYS A 28 12.46 -8.22 -1.16
N LEU A 29 11.40 -8.37 -0.37
CA LEU A 29 11.27 -9.38 0.67
C LEU A 29 10.39 -10.51 0.12
N TRP A 30 11.04 -11.52 -0.44
CA TRP A 30 10.35 -12.64 -1.08
C TRP A 30 9.67 -13.53 -0.05
N GLN A 31 8.39 -13.78 -0.28
CA GLN A 31 7.54 -14.65 0.51
C GLN A 31 7.14 -15.86 -0.34
N PRO A 32 7.24 -17.09 0.20
CA PRO A 32 6.67 -18.27 -0.46
C PRO A 32 5.19 -18.07 -0.77
N ALA A 33 4.69 -18.66 -1.86
CA ALA A 33 3.28 -18.53 -2.26
C ALA A 33 2.30 -19.12 -1.22
N ASP A 34 2.77 -20.07 -0.40
CA ASP A 34 2.05 -20.72 0.69
C ASP A 34 2.33 -20.10 2.07
N SER A 35 3.19 -19.08 2.13
CA SER A 35 3.56 -18.45 3.39
C SER A 35 2.48 -17.49 3.90
N GLN A 36 2.44 -17.37 5.22
CA GLN A 36 1.60 -16.41 5.95
C GLN A 36 2.14 -14.98 5.78
N ILE A 37 2.01 -14.39 4.59
CA ILE A 37 2.32 -12.97 4.32
C ILE A 37 1.64 -12.05 5.33
N GLU A 38 0.49 -12.48 5.83
CA GLU A 38 -0.23 -12.04 7.02
C GLU A 38 0.65 -11.49 8.15
N PHE A 39 1.68 -12.24 8.58
CA PHE A 39 2.51 -11.84 9.73
C PHE A 39 3.40 -10.66 9.39
N GLN A 40 3.97 -10.66 8.19
CA GLN A 40 4.91 -9.62 7.77
C GLN A 40 4.21 -8.39 7.19
N ALA A 41 2.94 -8.52 6.81
CA ALA A 41 2.11 -7.40 6.40
C ALA A 41 1.75 -6.45 7.56
N ALA A 42 1.81 -6.96 8.80
CA ALA A 42 1.68 -6.16 10.02
C ALA A 42 3.01 -5.49 10.45
N ASP A 43 4.13 -5.82 9.80
CA ASP A 43 5.43 -5.19 10.10
C ASP A 43 5.42 -3.72 9.64
N PRO A 44 5.68 -2.74 10.53
CA PRO A 44 5.76 -1.33 10.16
C PRO A 44 6.81 -1.01 9.08
N GLU A 45 7.87 -1.82 8.96
CA GLU A 45 8.92 -1.64 7.96
C GLU A 45 8.46 -2.03 6.54
N SER A 46 7.39 -2.83 6.44
CA SER A 46 6.78 -3.19 5.16
C SER A 46 6.08 -1.97 4.56
N SER A 47 6.56 -1.54 3.39
CA SER A 47 6.06 -0.33 2.72
C SER A 47 4.98 -0.62 1.69
N ALA A 48 4.99 -1.81 1.08
CA ALA A 48 3.95 -2.31 0.17
C ALA A 48 4.06 -3.84 0.00
N ALA A 49 3.05 -4.45 -0.61
CA ALA A 49 3.08 -5.84 -1.09
C ALA A 49 2.81 -5.93 -2.60
N LEU A 50 3.58 -6.77 -3.30
CA LEU A 50 3.26 -7.28 -4.64
C LEU A 50 2.75 -8.72 -4.51
N VAL A 51 1.56 -8.99 -5.06
CA VAL A 51 0.92 -10.31 -4.95
C VAL A 51 0.48 -10.81 -6.31
N ASP A 52 0.95 -11.99 -6.72
CA ASP A 52 0.53 -12.64 -7.97
C ASP A 52 -0.81 -13.32 -7.80
N ALA A 53 -1.81 -12.83 -8.53
CA ALA A 53 -3.17 -13.35 -8.49
C ALA A 53 -3.31 -14.74 -9.14
N SER A 54 -2.35 -15.15 -9.97
CA SER A 54 -2.49 -16.33 -10.82
C SER A 54 -2.10 -17.65 -10.15
N ILE A 55 -1.47 -17.61 -8.97
CA ILE A 55 -1.05 -18.81 -8.23
C ILE A 55 -2.27 -19.49 -7.59
N ASN A 56 -3.10 -18.71 -6.89
CA ASN A 56 -4.34 -19.18 -6.27
C ASN A 56 -5.30 -18.00 -6.04
N PRO A 57 -6.18 -17.66 -7.00
CA PRO A 57 -6.99 -16.45 -6.95
C PRO A 57 -7.84 -16.33 -5.67
N LYS A 58 -8.44 -17.44 -5.21
CA LYS A 58 -9.29 -17.44 -4.01
C LYS A 58 -8.48 -17.15 -2.75
N GLN A 59 -7.34 -17.81 -2.60
CA GLN A 59 -6.46 -17.61 -1.46
C GLN A 59 -5.85 -16.20 -1.45
N VAL A 60 -5.59 -15.61 -2.62
CA VAL A 60 -5.11 -14.23 -2.73
C VAL A 60 -6.17 -13.23 -2.27
N VAL A 61 -7.43 -13.43 -2.63
CA VAL A 61 -8.54 -12.58 -2.15
C VAL A 61 -8.68 -12.68 -0.63
N GLU A 62 -8.62 -13.89 -0.07
CA GLU A 62 -8.63 -14.11 1.39
C GLU A 62 -7.44 -13.42 2.08
N LEU A 63 -6.25 -13.54 1.50
CA LEU A 63 -5.04 -12.88 1.99
C LEU A 63 -5.18 -11.35 2.01
N ILE A 64 -5.69 -10.75 0.93
CA ILE A 64 -5.93 -9.29 0.86
C ILE A 64 -6.89 -8.88 1.97
N HIS A 65 -7.98 -9.63 2.17
CA HIS A 65 -8.94 -9.35 3.23
C HIS A 65 -8.30 -9.43 4.62
N TYR A 66 -7.49 -10.47 4.87
CA TYR A 66 -6.74 -10.59 6.12
C TYR A 66 -5.80 -9.41 6.34
N ILE A 67 -4.99 -9.05 5.33
CA ILE A 67 -4.06 -7.92 5.43
C ILE A 67 -4.83 -6.65 5.82
N ARG A 68 -6.01 -6.41 5.22
CA ARG A 68 -6.86 -5.25 5.54
C ARG A 68 -7.42 -5.26 6.96
N VAL A 69 -7.59 -6.43 7.58
CA VAL A 69 -7.99 -6.52 8.99
C VAL A 69 -6.85 -6.11 9.92
N VAL A 70 -5.59 -6.38 9.55
CA VAL A 70 -4.43 -6.19 10.44
C VAL A 70 -3.54 -4.99 10.09
N SER A 71 -3.68 -4.41 8.89
CA SER A 71 -2.75 -3.42 8.35
C SER A 71 -3.32 -2.65 7.14
N ASP A 72 -2.95 -1.38 7.02
CA ASP A 72 -3.19 -0.56 5.84
C ASP A 72 -2.10 -0.74 4.76
N LEU A 73 -1.38 -1.87 4.75
CA LEU A 73 -0.31 -2.13 3.78
C LEU A 73 -0.85 -2.05 2.36
N PRO A 74 -0.34 -1.16 1.49
CA PRO A 74 -0.81 -1.08 0.12
C PRO A 74 -0.44 -2.36 -0.64
N ILE A 75 -1.37 -2.88 -1.42
CA ILE A 75 -1.23 -4.15 -2.16
C ILE A 75 -1.34 -3.85 -3.65
N LEU A 76 -0.29 -4.16 -4.41
CA LEU A 76 -0.24 -4.10 -5.86
C LEU A 76 -0.41 -5.52 -6.41
N ALA A 77 -1.56 -5.82 -7.01
CA ALA A 77 -1.81 -7.12 -7.61
C ALA A 77 -1.06 -7.26 -8.94
N VAL A 78 -0.42 -8.41 -9.16
CA VAL A 78 0.17 -8.81 -10.44
C VAL A 78 -0.81 -9.77 -11.11
N ILE A 79 -1.33 -9.38 -12.28
CA ILE A 79 -2.38 -10.13 -12.99
C ILE A 79 -1.95 -10.48 -14.42
N LYS A 80 -2.68 -11.40 -15.04
CA LYS A 80 -2.58 -11.75 -16.47
C LYS A 80 -3.70 -11.08 -17.26
N GLU A 81 -3.55 -11.03 -18.58
CA GLU A 81 -4.63 -10.63 -19.48
C GLU A 81 -5.84 -11.58 -19.36
N ASN A 82 -7.05 -11.05 -19.62
CA ASN A 82 -8.31 -11.78 -19.59
C ASN A 82 -8.69 -12.37 -18.22
N GLN A 83 -8.32 -11.70 -17.13
CA GLN A 83 -8.69 -12.05 -15.75
C GLN A 83 -9.68 -11.03 -15.16
N ASP A 84 -10.74 -10.69 -15.90
CA ASP A 84 -11.67 -9.60 -15.53
C ASP A 84 -12.42 -9.89 -14.23
N GLN A 85 -12.82 -11.15 -14.01
CA GLN A 85 -13.50 -11.55 -12.78
C GLN A 85 -12.55 -11.53 -11.59
N GLU A 86 -11.35 -12.09 -11.74
CA GLU A 86 -10.34 -12.06 -10.68
C GLU A 86 -9.91 -10.63 -10.36
N LEU A 87 -9.76 -9.75 -11.36
CA LEU A 87 -9.49 -8.33 -11.14
C LEU A 87 -10.60 -7.67 -10.33
N ALA A 88 -11.87 -7.94 -10.68
CA ALA A 88 -13.01 -7.43 -9.92
C ALA A 88 -12.99 -7.93 -8.46
N ASP A 89 -12.68 -9.20 -8.24
CA ASP A 89 -12.60 -9.80 -6.90
C ASP A 89 -11.44 -9.20 -6.08
N LEU A 90 -10.26 -9.00 -6.69
CA LEU A 90 -9.09 -8.38 -6.06
C LEU A 90 -9.36 -6.93 -5.63
N LEU A 91 -9.95 -6.13 -6.52
CA LEU A 91 -10.32 -4.75 -6.22
C LEU A 91 -11.45 -4.69 -5.19
N GLY A 92 -12.43 -5.61 -5.28
CA GLY A 92 -13.49 -5.77 -4.29
C GLY A 92 -12.95 -6.15 -2.91
N ALA A 93 -11.86 -6.90 -2.85
CA ALA A 93 -11.13 -7.22 -1.62
C ALA A 93 -10.31 -6.04 -1.07
N SER A 94 -10.25 -4.90 -1.78
CA SER A 94 -9.44 -3.72 -1.43
C SER A 94 -7.95 -3.85 -1.77
N ALA A 95 -7.60 -4.56 -2.85
CA ALA A 95 -6.31 -4.33 -3.51
C ALA A 95 -6.15 -2.84 -3.88
N SER A 96 -4.95 -2.28 -3.70
CA SER A 96 -4.72 -0.84 -3.86
C SER A 96 -4.58 -0.42 -5.32
N ASP A 97 -3.97 -1.27 -6.15
CA ASP A 97 -3.84 -1.11 -7.60
C ASP A 97 -3.42 -2.47 -8.22
N PHE A 98 -3.24 -2.53 -9.55
CA PHE A 98 -2.74 -3.71 -10.25
C PHE A 98 -1.74 -3.37 -11.37
N VAL A 99 -0.96 -4.37 -11.79
CA VAL A 99 -0.11 -4.38 -12.99
C VAL A 99 -0.35 -5.66 -13.77
N MET A 100 -0.29 -5.56 -15.11
CA MET A 100 -0.39 -6.74 -15.97
C MET A 100 0.99 -7.27 -16.34
N ILE A 101 1.11 -8.61 -16.41
CA ILE A 101 2.24 -9.26 -17.05
C ILE A 101 2.01 -9.32 -18.58
N PRO A 102 3.05 -9.17 -19.42
CA PRO A 102 4.46 -8.99 -19.07
C PRO A 102 4.77 -7.61 -18.48
N LEU A 103 5.57 -7.59 -17.40
CA LEU A 103 5.84 -6.37 -16.64
C LEU A 103 6.63 -5.35 -17.44
N ARG A 104 6.13 -4.11 -17.47
CA ARG A 104 6.85 -2.95 -17.96
C ARG A 104 7.51 -2.22 -16.80
N SER A 105 8.80 -1.88 -16.94
CA SER A 105 9.59 -1.25 -15.88
C SER A 105 8.96 0.06 -15.40
N GLU A 106 8.52 0.90 -16.34
CA GLU A 106 7.94 2.21 -16.03
C GLU A 106 6.58 2.07 -15.33
N GLU A 107 5.72 1.17 -15.81
CA GLU A 107 4.39 0.99 -15.24
C GLU A 107 4.46 0.46 -13.81
N LEU A 108 5.27 -0.58 -13.57
CA LEU A 108 5.45 -1.15 -12.24
C LEU A 108 5.93 -0.09 -11.25
N MET A 109 6.94 0.69 -11.65
CA MET A 109 7.54 1.67 -10.78
C MET A 109 6.63 2.86 -10.51
N LEU A 110 5.92 3.38 -11.51
CA LEU A 110 5.01 4.50 -11.32
C LEU A 110 3.88 4.15 -10.35
N ARG A 111 3.25 2.99 -10.52
CA ARG A 111 2.19 2.53 -9.64
C ARG A 111 2.69 2.26 -8.23
N LEU A 112 3.81 1.54 -8.10
CA LEU A 112 4.43 1.27 -6.79
C LEU A 112 4.84 2.58 -6.08
N GLN A 113 5.44 3.55 -6.78
CA GLN A 113 5.83 4.83 -6.20
C GLN A 113 4.63 5.62 -5.66
N ILE A 114 3.49 5.61 -6.36
CA ILE A 114 2.26 6.25 -5.88
C ILE A 114 1.79 5.61 -4.58
N LEU A 115 1.85 4.28 -4.49
CA LEU A 115 1.47 3.54 -3.27
C LEU A 115 2.41 3.88 -2.09
N LEU A 116 3.73 3.86 -2.32
CA LEU A 116 4.73 4.20 -1.32
C LEU A 116 4.59 5.65 -0.83
N MET A 117 4.35 6.59 -1.75
CA MET A 117 4.15 8.00 -1.42
C MET A 117 2.90 8.21 -0.55
N ARG A 118 1.78 7.54 -0.88
CA ARG A 118 0.54 7.62 -0.09
C ARG A 118 0.74 7.06 1.32
N ARG A 119 1.44 5.93 1.46
CA ARG A 119 1.75 5.35 2.76
C ARG A 119 2.57 6.31 3.63
N ASN A 120 3.61 6.91 3.06
CA ASN A 120 4.45 7.86 3.80
C ASN A 120 3.67 9.11 4.26
N GLN A 121 2.78 9.64 3.42
CA GLN A 121 1.92 10.78 3.80
C GLN A 121 0.96 10.43 4.96
N CYS A 122 0.44 9.21 5.02
CA CYS A 122 -0.37 8.77 6.16
C CYS A 122 0.47 8.68 7.44
N HIS A 123 1.69 8.11 7.37
CA HIS A 123 2.59 8.03 8.52
C HIS A 123 3.06 9.41 9.01
N GLU A 124 3.33 10.36 8.12
CA GLU A 124 3.69 11.74 8.50
C GLU A 124 2.55 12.44 9.27
N ASN A 125 1.29 12.13 8.93
CA ASN A 125 0.13 12.66 9.62
C ASN A 125 -0.11 12.02 11.00
N GLU A 126 0.39 10.82 11.27
CA GLU A 126 0.32 10.22 12.62
C GLU A 126 1.24 10.92 13.63
N THR A 127 2.29 11.58 13.15
CA THR A 127 3.14 12.48 13.95
C THR A 127 2.58 13.89 14.14
N MET A 128 1.45 14.22 13.53
CA MET A 128 0.81 15.52 13.74
C MET A 128 0.13 15.54 15.12
N GLU A 129 0.67 16.30 16.07
CA GLU A 129 0.02 16.52 17.37
C GLU A 129 -1.33 17.27 17.22
N PHE A 130 -1.52 17.99 16.11
CA PHE A 130 -2.68 18.83 15.87
C PHE A 130 -3.29 18.64 14.46
N LEU A 131 -4.56 18.30 14.37
CA LEU A 131 -5.36 18.42 13.13
C LEU A 131 -6.05 19.78 13.08
N ARG A 132 -6.01 20.44 11.92
CA ARG A 132 -6.63 21.76 11.73
C ARG A 132 -7.61 21.71 10.57
N CYS A 133 -8.84 22.19 10.81
CA CYS A 133 -9.88 22.27 9.78
C CYS A 133 -10.77 23.48 10.06
N GLU A 134 -10.84 24.45 9.14
CA GLU A 134 -11.78 25.59 9.16
C GLU A 134 -11.99 26.25 10.54
N GLY A 135 -10.88 26.62 11.20
CA GLY A 135 -10.93 27.28 12.50
C GLY A 135 -11.19 26.34 13.68
N LEU A 136 -11.20 25.02 13.47
CA LEU A 136 -11.12 24.01 14.52
C LEU A 136 -9.69 23.46 14.57
N VAL A 137 -9.23 23.19 15.78
CA VAL A 137 -7.98 22.50 16.05
C VAL A 137 -8.29 21.36 17.00
N LEU A 138 -7.93 20.14 16.60
CA LEU A 138 -7.96 18.94 17.42
C LEU A 138 -6.52 18.64 17.84
N ASP A 139 -6.27 18.67 19.14
CA ASP A 139 -5.08 18.12 19.77
C ASP A 139 -5.30 16.62 19.99
N ILE A 140 -4.51 15.82 19.28
CA ILE A 140 -4.64 14.37 19.29
C ILE A 140 -4.06 13.79 20.59
N GLN A 141 -3.03 14.42 21.17
CA GLN A 141 -2.38 13.94 22.39
C GLN A 141 -3.24 14.16 23.63
N ASP A 142 -3.78 15.37 23.78
CA ASP A 142 -4.59 15.74 24.94
C ASP A 142 -6.09 15.42 24.75
N HIS A 143 -6.48 14.88 23.59
CA HIS A 143 -7.89 14.65 23.20
C HIS A 143 -8.75 15.91 23.36
N ARG A 144 -8.19 17.08 23.00
CA ARG A 144 -8.85 18.38 23.16
C ARG A 144 -9.21 18.99 21.82
N VAL A 145 -10.35 19.66 21.78
CA VAL A 145 -10.80 20.43 20.61
C VAL A 145 -10.96 21.88 21.01
N TRP A 146 -10.38 22.80 20.23
CA TRP A 146 -10.64 24.22 20.36
C TRP A 146 -10.99 24.87 19.03
N LYS A 147 -11.81 25.91 19.11
CA LYS A 147 -12.15 26.76 17.97
C LYS A 147 -11.24 27.99 18.00
N MET A 148 -10.47 28.19 16.94
CA MET A 148 -9.74 29.43 16.68
C MET A 148 -10.74 30.54 16.43
N VAL A 149 -10.87 31.45 17.39
CA VAL A 149 -11.63 32.68 17.20
C VAL A 149 -10.67 33.71 16.60
N THR A 150 -10.79 33.96 15.30
CA THR A 150 -10.20 35.16 14.71
C THR A 150 -10.99 36.36 15.20
N SER A 151 -10.45 37.09 16.18
CA SER A 151 -10.99 38.40 16.55
C SER A 151 -10.84 39.33 15.36
N CYS A 152 -11.93 39.54 14.61
CA CYS A 152 -12.03 40.61 13.64
C CYS A 152 -12.02 41.92 14.44
N THR A 153 -10.88 42.59 14.49
CA THR A 153 -10.79 43.93 15.05
C THR A 153 -11.49 44.87 14.08
N THR A 154 -12.76 45.18 14.34
CA THR A 154 -13.46 46.26 13.66
C THR A 154 -12.76 47.57 14.03
N LEU A 155 -11.87 48.05 13.16
CA LEU A 155 -11.44 49.45 13.17
C LEU A 155 -12.56 50.28 12.53
N CYS A 156 -12.86 51.38 13.22
CA CYS A 156 -14.00 52.28 13.08
C CYS A 156 -14.29 52.79 11.66
#